data_AF-A0A7W2EV34-F1
#
_entry.id   AF-A0A7W2EV34-F1
#
_cell.length_a   1.000
_cell.length_b   1.000
_cell.length_c   1.000
_cell.angle_alpha   90.00
_cell.angle_beta   90.00
_cell.angle_gamma   90.00
#
_symmetry.space_group_name_H-M   'P 1'
#
loop_
_entity.id
_entity.type
_entity.pdbx_description
1 polymer ?
#
loop_
_entity_poly.entity_id
_entity_poly.type
_entity_poly.pdbx_seq_one_letter_code
_entity_poly.pdbx_strand_id
1 'polypeptide(L)'
;PGVTASAVTTVSGDVAASGAIPAGGLTINGVALGPITGLTGAALAASAAAAISGAAGATGVSASASGSTLTLTAADGRDISIGVSGGPYAGVLGLAATTQRGTLTVLDTPGGGAHKLLVGGANPGAVGLTAGGHDSTPTGNTVTMLESSGAGGDPPLDLSSYAGASAALDFIDGKIDSGNAVRAQLGALQNRLQMAYDGDLGTSSNLAAARSRILDTDYASETAQLTRSRILQQAAASMVAQANATPQQALLLLR
;
A
#
# COMPACT_ATOMS: atom_id res chain seq x y z
N PRO A 1 12.63 19.72 -21.95
CA PRO A 1 13.94 19.22 -22.42
C PRO A 1 15.06 19.86 -21.59
N GLY A 2 15.55 19.17 -20.56
CA GLY A 2 16.44 19.76 -19.58
C GLY A 2 17.34 18.71 -18.93
N VAL A 3 18.18 18.08 -19.74
CA VAL A 3 19.29 17.28 -19.23
C VAL A 3 20.42 18.22 -18.85
N THR A 4 20.89 18.13 -17.61
CA THR A 4 22.06 18.85 -17.13
C THR A 4 23.08 17.83 -16.65
N ALA A 5 24.37 18.12 -16.86
CA ALA A 5 25.44 17.30 -16.35
C ALA A 5 26.36 18.17 -15.49
N SER A 6 26.78 17.65 -14.34
CA SER A 6 27.73 18.29 -13.44
C SER A 6 28.76 17.28 -12.99
N ALA A 7 30.02 17.71 -12.96
CA ALA A 7 31.13 16.89 -12.50
C ALA A 7 31.85 17.70 -11.43
N VAL A 8 31.73 17.25 -10.17
CA VAL A 8 32.42 17.86 -9.03
C VAL A 8 32.89 16.74 -8.14
N THR A 9 34.18 16.71 -7.84
CA THR A 9 34.76 15.75 -6.92
C THR A 9 35.10 16.46 -5.62
N THR A 10 34.57 15.96 -4.51
CA THR A 10 34.87 16.50 -3.18
C THR A 10 35.35 15.40 -2.25
N VAL A 11 36.33 15.72 -1.42
CA VAL A 11 36.75 14.86 -0.31
C VAL A 11 36.97 15.74 0.91
N SER A 12 36.42 15.33 2.05
CA SER A 12 36.51 16.06 3.30
C SER A 12 37.10 15.18 4.40
N GLY A 13 37.80 15.80 5.33
CA GLY A 13 38.38 15.15 6.48
C GLY A 13 38.40 16.08 7.69
N ASP A 14 38.21 15.51 8.87
CA ASP A 14 38.37 16.24 10.12
C ASP A 14 39.83 16.18 10.59
N VAL A 15 40.46 17.35 10.61
CA VAL A 15 41.86 17.50 10.94
C VAL A 15 42.09 17.26 12.43
N ALA A 16 43.17 16.56 12.77
CA ALA A 16 43.59 16.28 14.13
C ALA A 16 43.81 17.58 14.93
N ALA A 17 43.78 17.48 16.26
CA ALA A 17 43.85 18.65 17.15
C ALA A 17 45.11 19.49 16.98
N SER A 18 46.24 18.91 16.54
CA SER A 18 47.47 19.60 16.16
C SER A 18 48.37 18.67 15.34
N GLY A 19 49.38 19.22 14.66
CA GLY A 19 50.30 18.42 13.85
C GLY A 19 51.22 19.24 12.96
N ALA A 20 52.23 18.57 12.43
CA ALA A 20 53.13 19.11 11.42
C ALA A 20 53.36 18.06 10.33
N ILE A 21 53.21 18.48 9.09
CA ILE A 21 53.52 17.70 7.90
C ILE A 21 54.70 18.41 7.22
N PRO A 22 55.84 17.72 7.06
CA PRO A 22 57.00 18.30 6.40
C PRO A 22 56.71 18.58 4.92
N ALA A 23 57.50 19.45 4.31
CA ALA A 23 57.42 19.69 2.86
C ALA A 23 57.60 18.37 2.09
N GLY A 24 56.73 18.13 1.11
CA GLY A 24 56.67 16.88 0.35
C GLY A 24 56.10 15.67 1.10
N GLY A 25 55.71 15.82 2.37
CA GLY A 25 55.04 14.77 3.13
C GLY A 25 53.65 14.43 2.59
N LEU A 26 52.99 15.40 1.95
CA LEU A 26 51.70 15.23 1.27
C LEU A 26 51.84 15.59 -0.21
N THR A 27 51.19 14.80 -1.07
CA THR A 27 51.07 15.06 -2.50
C THR A 27 49.60 15.07 -2.90
N ILE A 28 49.22 16.00 -3.78
CA ILE A 28 47.90 16.02 -4.41
C ILE A 28 48.10 15.91 -5.91
N ASN A 29 47.47 14.93 -6.54
CA ASN A 29 47.62 14.62 -7.97
C ASN A 29 49.11 14.54 -8.40
N GLY A 30 49.95 13.95 -7.53
CA GLY A 30 51.38 13.76 -7.75
C GLY A 30 52.26 14.99 -7.46
N VAL A 31 51.68 16.15 -7.14
CA VAL A 31 52.43 17.37 -6.80
C VAL A 31 52.71 17.40 -5.30
N ALA A 32 53.98 17.45 -4.92
CA ALA A 32 54.43 17.64 -3.54
C ALA A 32 54.05 19.03 -3.02
N LEU A 33 53.43 19.07 -1.85
CA LEU A 33 53.03 20.32 -1.20
C LEU A 33 54.14 20.89 -0.31
N GLY A 34 54.03 22.18 0.00
CA GLY A 34 54.84 22.83 1.04
C GLY A 34 54.55 22.30 2.45
N PRO A 35 55.32 22.76 3.46
CA PRO A 35 55.10 22.36 4.84
C PRO A 35 53.72 22.83 5.32
N ILE A 36 53.03 21.97 6.07
CA ILE A 36 51.71 22.25 6.66
C ILE A 36 51.85 22.12 8.18
N THR A 37 51.52 23.17 8.92
CA THR A 37 51.72 23.20 10.38
C THR A 37 50.59 23.94 11.06
N GLY A 38 50.20 23.50 12.25
CA GLY A 38 49.20 24.19 13.06
C GLY A 38 49.17 23.69 14.51
N LEU A 39 49.00 24.63 15.43
CA LEU A 39 48.89 24.35 16.87
C LEU A 39 47.48 23.98 17.32
N THR A 40 46.49 24.19 16.44
CA THR A 40 45.10 23.77 16.60
C THR A 40 44.62 23.11 15.31
N GLY A 41 43.58 22.27 15.38
CA GLY A 41 43.01 21.61 14.21
C GLY A 41 42.52 22.60 13.15
N ALA A 42 41.93 23.73 13.58
CA ALA A 42 41.52 24.79 12.67
C ALA A 42 42.70 25.52 12.00
N ALA A 43 43.76 25.81 12.74
CA ALA A 43 44.97 26.42 12.16
C ALA A 43 45.67 25.46 11.19
N LEU A 44 45.69 24.16 11.52
CA LEU A 44 46.26 23.13 10.68
C LEU A 44 45.44 22.92 9.40
N ALA A 45 44.11 22.89 9.49
CA ALA A 45 43.21 22.83 8.35
C ALA A 45 43.37 24.05 7.43
N ALA A 46 43.47 25.26 7.99
CA ALA A 46 43.71 26.48 7.23
C ALA A 46 45.07 26.47 6.51
N SER A 47 46.12 26.01 7.20
CA SER A 47 47.46 25.82 6.60
C SER A 47 47.43 24.81 5.45
N ALA A 48 46.75 23.68 5.64
CA ALA A 48 46.57 22.67 4.59
C ALA A 48 45.80 23.21 3.39
N ALA A 49 44.69 23.91 3.63
CA ALA A 49 43.87 24.52 2.59
C ALA A 49 44.67 25.55 1.76
N ALA A 50 45.49 26.37 2.42
CA ALA A 50 46.36 27.33 1.75
C ALA A 50 47.45 26.64 0.91
N ALA A 51 48.10 25.60 1.44
CA ALA A 51 49.13 24.86 0.72
C ALA A 51 48.56 24.13 -0.52
N ILE A 52 47.39 23.50 -0.40
CA ILE A 52 46.73 22.81 -1.51
C ILE A 52 46.24 23.80 -2.56
N SER A 53 45.52 24.86 -2.14
CA SER A 53 45.02 25.89 -3.06
C SER A 53 46.14 26.69 -3.73
N GLY A 54 47.29 26.87 -3.05
CA GLY A 54 48.49 27.46 -3.66
C GLY A 54 49.08 26.60 -4.77
N ALA A 55 48.91 25.28 -4.73
CA ALA A 55 49.32 24.33 -5.77
C ALA A 55 48.21 24.05 -6.81
N ALA A 56 47.02 24.67 -6.70
CA ALA A 56 45.85 24.37 -7.51
C ALA A 56 46.08 24.52 -9.02
N GLY A 57 46.97 25.43 -9.44
CA GLY A 57 47.33 25.59 -10.86
C GLY A 57 47.98 24.35 -11.48
N ALA A 58 48.70 23.55 -10.68
CA ALA A 58 49.34 22.30 -11.13
C ALA A 58 48.49 21.06 -10.85
N THR A 59 47.75 21.05 -9.74
CA THR A 59 46.96 19.88 -9.31
C THR A 59 45.54 19.87 -9.87
N GLY A 60 44.96 21.05 -10.14
CA GLY A 60 43.55 21.24 -10.44
C GLY A 60 42.63 21.05 -9.23
N VAL A 61 43.16 21.00 -8.01
CA VAL A 61 42.40 20.79 -6.77
C VAL A 61 42.53 22.03 -5.90
N SER A 62 41.41 22.63 -5.53
CA SER A 62 41.34 23.67 -4.51
C SER A 62 40.95 23.08 -3.17
N ALA A 63 41.21 23.80 -2.08
CA ALA A 63 40.82 23.37 -0.75
C ALA A 63 40.31 24.55 0.10
N SER A 64 39.34 24.25 0.95
CA SER A 64 38.77 25.18 1.93
C SER A 64 38.77 24.56 3.31
N ALA A 65 38.96 25.37 4.35
CA ALA A 65 38.85 24.95 5.73
C ALA A 65 37.67 25.67 6.41
N SER A 66 36.87 24.93 7.18
CA SER A 66 35.81 25.46 8.03
C SER A 66 35.94 24.83 9.42
N GLY A 67 36.45 25.61 10.39
CA GLY A 67 36.90 25.04 11.67
C GLY A 67 38.02 24.02 11.43
N SER A 68 37.91 22.84 12.05
CA SER A 68 38.87 21.74 11.84
C SER A 68 38.56 20.87 10.62
N THR A 69 37.50 21.15 9.86
CA THR A 69 37.16 20.36 8.67
C THR A 69 37.84 20.93 7.44
N LEU A 70 38.65 20.10 6.78
CA LEU A 70 39.29 20.40 5.50
C LEU A 70 38.48 19.75 4.38
N THR A 71 38.16 20.51 3.34
CA THR A 71 37.48 20.01 2.14
C THR A 71 38.29 20.34 0.91
N LEU A 72 38.64 19.33 0.13
CA LEU A 72 39.27 19.45 -1.18
C LEU A 72 38.19 19.36 -2.26
N THR A 73 38.30 20.20 -3.28
CA THR A 73 37.34 20.27 -4.38
C THR A 73 38.08 20.31 -5.72
N ALA A 74 37.69 19.42 -6.61
CA ALA A 74 37.99 19.49 -8.03
C ALA A 74 36.69 19.86 -8.76
N ALA A 75 36.58 21.15 -9.11
CA ALA A 75 35.35 21.73 -9.68
C ALA A 75 35.04 21.26 -11.10
N ASP A 76 36.02 20.68 -11.79
CA ASP A 76 35.87 20.06 -13.10
C ASP A 76 35.64 18.55 -13.03
N GLY A 77 35.49 17.99 -11.83
CA GLY A 77 35.19 16.58 -11.61
C GLY A 77 36.36 15.64 -11.89
N ARG A 78 37.60 16.14 -11.95
CA ARG A 78 38.78 15.27 -12.02
C ARG A 78 38.96 14.46 -10.73
N ASP A 79 39.78 13.43 -10.81
CA ASP A 79 40.20 12.66 -9.64
C ASP A 79 41.00 13.54 -8.66
N ILE A 80 40.85 13.25 -7.36
CA ILE A 80 41.70 13.80 -6.30
C ILE A 80 42.53 12.65 -5.74
N SER A 81 43.79 12.57 -6.16
CA SER A 81 44.75 11.58 -5.67
C SER A 81 45.55 12.15 -4.51
N ILE A 82 45.38 11.57 -3.33
CA ILE A 82 46.09 11.93 -2.11
C ILE A 82 47.20 10.92 -1.88
N GLY A 83 48.45 11.34 -2.02
CA GLY A 83 49.62 10.53 -1.72
C GLY A 83 50.36 11.07 -0.50
N VAL A 84 51.05 10.19 0.21
CA VAL A 84 51.89 10.53 1.36
C VAL A 84 53.29 9.98 1.19
N SER A 85 54.28 10.66 1.77
CA SER A 85 55.66 10.19 1.81
C SER A 85 56.25 10.45 3.19
N GLY A 86 56.92 9.47 3.80
CA GLY A 86 57.61 9.63 5.09
C GLY A 86 56.76 9.52 6.35
N GLY A 87 55.44 9.26 6.24
CA GLY A 87 54.57 9.03 7.40
C GLY A 87 53.07 9.01 7.05
N PRO A 88 52.17 8.70 8.01
CA PRO A 88 50.73 8.66 7.81
C PRO A 88 50.09 10.07 7.79
N TYR A 89 50.66 10.99 7.02
CA TYR A 89 50.32 12.42 7.06
C TYR A 89 48.90 12.75 6.58
N ALA A 90 48.31 11.94 5.70
CA ALA A 90 46.92 12.11 5.28
C ALA A 90 45.95 11.95 6.48
N GLY A 91 46.22 11.00 7.37
CA GLY A 91 45.39 10.75 8.55
C GLY A 91 45.40 11.91 9.55
N VAL A 92 46.49 12.69 9.60
CA VAL A 92 46.56 13.93 10.41
C VAL A 92 45.53 14.96 9.93
N LEU A 93 45.20 14.96 8.64
CA LEU A 93 44.18 15.83 8.05
C LEU A 93 42.79 15.18 8.00
N GLY A 94 42.60 14.01 8.61
CA GLY A 94 41.35 13.24 8.53
C GLY A 94 41.08 12.67 7.13
N LEU A 95 42.10 12.58 6.28
CA LEU A 95 42.01 12.09 4.91
C LEU A 95 42.63 10.69 4.80
N ALA A 96 42.21 9.93 3.78
CA ALA A 96 42.84 8.67 3.40
C ALA A 96 43.82 8.90 2.24
N ALA A 97 44.97 8.22 2.27
CA ALA A 97 45.90 8.20 1.15
C ALA A 97 45.36 7.29 0.04
N THR A 98 44.48 7.83 -0.80
CA THR A 98 43.78 7.13 -1.88
C THR A 98 43.48 8.09 -3.03
N THR A 99 43.02 7.55 -4.15
CA THR A 99 42.46 8.33 -5.25
C THR A 99 40.95 8.38 -5.12
N GLN A 100 40.43 9.54 -4.75
CA GLN A 100 39.00 9.82 -4.87
C GLN A 100 38.69 9.99 -6.35
N ARG A 101 37.95 9.03 -6.92
CA ARG A 101 37.53 9.09 -8.32
C ARG A 101 36.48 10.16 -8.51
N GLY A 102 36.63 10.92 -9.58
CA GLY A 102 35.63 11.88 -10.01
C GLY A 102 34.37 11.19 -10.52
N THR A 103 33.24 11.84 -10.29
CA THR A 103 31.93 11.36 -10.74
C THR A 103 31.29 12.40 -11.65
N LEU A 104 30.58 11.91 -12.66
CA LEU A 104 29.70 12.70 -13.50
C LEU A 104 28.27 12.41 -13.09
N THR A 105 27.55 13.43 -12.63
CA THR A 105 26.13 13.34 -12.33
C THR A 105 25.37 13.92 -13.51
N VAL A 106 24.53 13.08 -14.14
CA VAL A 106 23.59 13.52 -15.19
C VAL A 106 22.21 13.54 -14.58
N LEU A 107 21.58 14.71 -14.61
CA LEU A 107 20.23 14.92 -14.11
C LEU A 107 19.31 15.25 -15.28
N ASP A 108 18.22 14.50 -15.40
CA ASP A 108 17.12 14.83 -16.30
C ASP A 108 16.01 15.53 -15.52
N THR A 109 15.21 16.31 -16.24
CA THR A 109 14.03 16.96 -15.67
C THR A 109 13.05 15.89 -15.19
N PRO A 110 12.43 16.02 -14.00
CA PRO A 110 11.43 15.06 -13.53
C PRO A 110 10.33 14.85 -14.58
N GLY A 111 10.13 13.59 -14.97
CA GLY A 111 9.12 13.17 -15.94
C GLY A 111 8.75 11.71 -15.72
N GLY A 112 7.53 11.31 -16.09
CA GLY A 112 7.04 9.95 -15.88
C GLY A 112 7.85 8.91 -16.67
N GLY A 113 8.07 7.74 -16.07
CA GLY A 113 8.78 6.60 -16.68
C GLY A 113 10.25 6.46 -16.27
N ALA A 114 10.83 5.29 -16.58
CA ALA A 114 12.25 5.03 -16.36
C ALA A 114 13.09 5.70 -17.46
N HIS A 115 13.99 6.60 -17.06
CA HIS A 115 14.95 7.23 -17.96
C HIS A 115 16.23 6.39 -18.02
N LYS A 116 16.86 6.33 -19.19
CA LYS A 116 18.13 5.61 -19.39
C LYS A 116 19.15 6.55 -20.02
N LEU A 117 20.36 6.56 -19.47
CA LEU A 117 21.52 7.18 -20.11
C LEU A 117 22.16 6.15 -21.03
N LEU A 118 22.24 6.44 -22.34
CA LEU A 118 22.99 5.60 -23.27
C LEU A 118 24.43 6.12 -23.41
N VAL A 119 25.40 5.27 -23.06
CA VAL A 119 26.83 5.53 -23.31
C VAL A 119 27.26 4.75 -24.54
N GLY A 120 27.52 5.47 -25.64
CA GLY A 120 27.98 4.93 -26.92
C GLY A 120 29.42 5.34 -27.28
N GLY A 121 29.86 4.96 -28.49
CA GLY A 121 31.19 5.30 -29.03
C GLY A 121 32.13 4.09 -29.15
N ALA A 122 33.28 4.29 -29.81
CA ALA A 122 34.20 3.21 -30.17
C ALA A 122 34.93 2.57 -28.97
N ASN A 123 35.14 3.32 -27.87
CA ASN A 123 35.79 2.81 -26.66
C ASN A 123 35.48 3.65 -25.40
N PRO A 124 34.25 3.62 -24.86
CA PRO A 124 33.90 4.36 -23.64
C PRO A 124 34.71 3.90 -22.40
N GLY A 125 35.21 2.66 -22.42
CA GLY A 125 36.07 2.13 -21.35
C GLY A 125 37.40 2.87 -21.22
N ALA A 126 37.89 3.54 -22.28
CA ALA A 126 39.12 4.35 -22.22
C ALA A 126 39.02 5.54 -21.27
N VAL A 127 37.80 6.01 -20.97
CA VAL A 127 37.51 7.08 -20.01
C VAL A 127 36.81 6.56 -18.76
N GLY A 128 36.86 5.25 -18.51
CA GLY A 128 36.28 4.62 -17.32
C GLY A 128 34.75 4.51 -17.35
N LEU A 129 34.11 4.69 -18.51
CA LEU A 129 32.66 4.53 -18.66
C LEU A 129 32.33 3.16 -19.25
N THR A 130 31.29 2.52 -18.71
CA THR A 130 30.78 1.26 -19.26
C THR A 130 29.81 1.55 -20.41
N ALA A 131 29.99 0.87 -21.54
CA ALA A 131 29.08 0.99 -22.69
C ALA A 131 27.69 0.44 -22.34
N GLY A 132 26.64 1.02 -22.94
CA GLY A 132 25.26 0.52 -22.82
C GLY A 132 24.32 1.49 -22.10
N GLY A 133 23.12 1.00 -21.80
CA GLY A 133 22.10 1.74 -21.08
C GLY A 133 22.31 1.67 -19.58
N HIS A 134 22.36 2.82 -18.93
CA HIS A 134 22.43 2.96 -17.48
C HIS A 134 21.08 3.46 -16.96
N ASP A 135 20.49 2.70 -16.05
CA ASP A 135 19.21 3.07 -15.46
C ASP A 135 19.39 4.27 -14.52
N SER A 136 18.51 5.27 -14.65
CA SER A 136 18.48 6.39 -13.71
C SER A 136 18.01 5.93 -12.34
N THR A 137 18.69 6.36 -11.27
CA THR A 137 18.18 6.23 -9.92
C THR A 137 17.21 7.39 -9.61
N PRO A 138 15.95 7.13 -9.23
CA PRO A 138 15.04 8.19 -8.81
C PRO A 138 15.62 8.90 -7.59
N THR A 139 15.84 10.21 -7.70
CA THR A 139 16.23 11.04 -6.56
C THR A 139 15.00 11.79 -6.06
N GLY A 140 14.36 11.26 -5.02
CA GLY A 140 13.11 11.80 -4.45
C GLY A 140 12.20 10.70 -3.89
N ASN A 141 11.07 11.10 -3.28
CA ASN A 141 10.05 10.15 -2.83
C ASN A 141 9.48 9.45 -4.07
N THR A 142 9.81 8.18 -4.28
CA THR A 142 9.15 7.36 -5.27
C THR A 142 7.69 7.27 -4.85
N VAL A 143 6.80 8.06 -5.47
CA VAL A 143 5.38 7.76 -5.43
C VAL A 143 5.26 6.45 -6.19
N THR A 144 5.21 5.37 -5.42
CA THR A 144 5.08 4.01 -5.92
C THR A 144 3.85 4.00 -6.82
N MET A 145 4.04 3.67 -8.10
CA MET A 145 2.96 3.10 -8.89
C MET A 145 2.40 1.97 -8.04
N LEU A 146 1.14 2.05 -7.63
CA LEU A 146 0.50 0.92 -6.99
C LEU A 146 0.29 -0.09 -8.12
N GLU A 147 1.26 -0.99 -8.31
CA GLU A 147 1.10 -2.14 -9.20
C GLU A 147 -0.22 -2.79 -8.82
N SER A 148 -1.11 -2.94 -9.81
CA SER A 148 -2.43 -3.48 -9.59
C SER A 148 -2.27 -4.77 -8.78
N SER A 149 -2.76 -4.80 -7.55
CA SER A 149 -2.82 -6.05 -6.80
C SER A 149 -3.75 -6.96 -7.59
N GLY A 150 -3.15 -7.85 -8.38
CA GLY A 150 -3.79 -8.58 -9.44
C GLY A 150 -4.93 -9.44 -8.90
N ALA A 151 -6.16 -9.00 -9.15
CA ALA A 151 -7.34 -9.84 -9.23
C ALA A 151 -8.42 -9.08 -10.00
N GLY A 152 -8.42 -9.13 -11.34
CA GLY A 152 -9.64 -8.76 -12.10
C GLY A 152 -9.53 -7.95 -13.40
N GLY A 153 -8.35 -7.71 -13.97
CA GLY A 153 -8.25 -6.95 -15.25
C GLY A 153 -8.53 -5.46 -15.13
N ASP A 154 -8.42 -4.91 -13.92
CA ASP A 154 -8.49 -3.47 -13.67
C ASP A 154 -7.25 -2.76 -14.24
N PRO A 155 -7.40 -1.55 -14.81
CA PRO A 155 -6.27 -0.79 -15.32
C PRO A 155 -5.31 -0.40 -14.19
N PRO A 156 -4.00 -0.29 -14.48
CA PRO A 156 -3.03 0.19 -13.49
C PRO A 156 -3.35 1.64 -13.08
N LEU A 157 -3.27 1.93 -11.78
CA LEU A 157 -3.50 3.26 -11.23
C LEU A 157 -2.17 3.99 -11.02
N ASP A 158 -1.96 5.06 -11.79
CA ASP A 158 -0.79 5.94 -11.66
C ASP A 158 -1.10 7.11 -10.73
N LEU A 159 -0.38 7.23 -9.62
CA LEU A 159 -0.51 8.34 -8.66
C LEU A 159 0.63 9.37 -8.76
N SER A 160 1.56 9.19 -9.70
CA SER A 160 2.75 10.04 -9.87
C SER A 160 2.47 11.38 -10.54
N SER A 161 1.31 11.51 -11.20
CA SER A 161 0.88 12.73 -11.86
C SER A 161 -0.51 13.18 -11.38
N TYR A 162 -0.79 14.48 -11.45
CA TYR A 162 -2.12 15.02 -11.15
C TYR A 162 -3.23 14.38 -12.01
N ALA A 163 -2.95 14.22 -13.31
CA ALA A 163 -3.89 13.59 -14.24
C ALA A 163 -4.12 12.10 -13.91
N GLY A 164 -3.06 11.36 -13.59
CA GLY A 164 -3.16 9.95 -13.17
C GLY A 164 -3.95 9.81 -11.86
N ALA A 165 -3.68 10.67 -10.87
CA ALA A 165 -4.40 10.67 -9.61
C ALA A 165 -5.89 10.99 -9.78
N SER A 166 -6.24 11.94 -10.65
CA SER A 166 -7.63 12.25 -10.99
C SER A 166 -8.32 11.04 -11.65
N ALA A 167 -7.67 10.40 -12.61
CA ALA A 167 -8.22 9.21 -13.27
C ALA A 167 -8.38 8.03 -12.30
N ALA A 168 -7.49 7.90 -11.32
CA ALA A 168 -7.59 6.89 -10.28
C ALA A 168 -8.79 7.14 -9.34
N LEU A 169 -9.07 8.40 -9.00
CA LEU A 169 -10.27 8.76 -8.23
C LEU A 169 -11.54 8.40 -9.00
N ASP A 170 -11.63 8.79 -10.28
CA ASP A 170 -12.79 8.47 -11.13
C ASP A 170 -13.05 6.96 -11.23
N PHE A 171 -11.97 6.17 -11.36
CA PHE A 171 -12.06 4.72 -11.40
C PHE A 171 -12.59 4.11 -10.10
N ILE A 172 -12.10 4.60 -8.95
CA ILE A 172 -12.53 4.14 -7.62
C ILE A 172 -13.99 4.50 -7.39
N ASP A 173 -14.41 5.71 -7.76
CA ASP A 173 -15.82 6.14 -7.63
C ASP A 173 -16.74 5.23 -8.45
N GLY A 174 -16.37 4.88 -9.68
CA GLY A 174 -17.12 3.91 -10.48
C GLY A 174 -17.24 2.52 -9.84
N LYS A 175 -16.21 2.05 -9.13
CA LYS A 175 -16.25 0.78 -8.38
C LYS A 175 -17.15 0.86 -7.15
N ILE A 176 -17.12 1.99 -6.43
CA ILE A 176 -18.02 2.26 -5.30
C ILE A 176 -19.48 2.25 -5.78
N ASP A 177 -19.77 2.92 -6.88
CA ASP A 177 -21.11 2.94 -7.48
C ASP A 177 -21.59 1.55 -7.89
N SER A 178 -20.73 0.74 -8.50
CA SER A 178 -21.03 -0.65 -8.81
C SER A 178 -21.35 -1.47 -7.54
N GLY A 179 -20.58 -1.28 -6.47
CA GLY A 179 -20.84 -1.95 -5.19
C GLY A 179 -22.17 -1.51 -4.56
N ASN A 180 -22.46 -0.21 -4.62
CA ASN A 180 -23.72 0.36 -4.14
C ASN A 180 -24.93 -0.16 -4.93
N ALA A 181 -24.80 -0.33 -6.25
CA ALA A 181 -25.84 -0.91 -7.09
C ALA A 181 -26.18 -2.35 -6.67
N VAL A 182 -25.17 -3.19 -6.39
CA VAL A 182 -25.37 -4.56 -5.90
C VAL A 182 -26.05 -4.54 -4.52
N ARG A 183 -25.63 -3.65 -3.61
CA ARG A 183 -26.27 -3.50 -2.29
C ARG A 183 -27.74 -3.07 -2.42
N ALA A 184 -28.05 -2.16 -3.33
CA ALA A 184 -29.41 -1.72 -3.59
C ALA A 184 -30.29 -2.87 -4.11
N GLN A 185 -29.77 -3.70 -5.03
CA GLN A 185 -30.47 -4.89 -5.51
C GLN A 185 -30.73 -5.91 -4.40
N LEU A 186 -29.74 -6.15 -3.54
CA LEU A 186 -29.90 -7.03 -2.37
C LEU A 186 -30.95 -6.48 -1.40
N GLY A 187 -30.96 -5.17 -1.14
CA GLY A 187 -31.98 -4.53 -0.30
C GLY A 187 -33.39 -4.65 -0.90
N ALA A 188 -33.54 -4.47 -2.22
CA ALA A 188 -34.81 -4.68 -2.92
C ALA A 188 -35.27 -6.14 -2.83
N LEU A 189 -34.35 -7.10 -2.97
CA LEU A 189 -34.65 -8.52 -2.81
C LEU A 189 -35.08 -8.86 -1.39
N GLN A 190 -34.40 -8.30 -0.37
CA GLN A 190 -34.79 -8.45 1.04
C GLN A 190 -36.21 -7.93 1.28
N ASN A 191 -36.56 -6.75 0.77
CA ASN A 191 -37.93 -6.22 0.88
C ASN A 191 -38.96 -7.13 0.22
N ARG A 192 -38.66 -7.67 -0.97
CA ARG A 192 -39.56 -8.60 -1.66
C ARG A 192 -39.72 -9.90 -0.89
N LEU A 193 -38.65 -10.44 -0.31
CA LEU A 193 -38.69 -11.65 0.51
C LEU A 193 -39.53 -11.42 1.78
N GLN A 194 -39.39 -10.26 2.43
CA GLN A 194 -40.20 -9.88 3.57
C GLN A 194 -41.70 -9.80 3.22
N MET A 195 -42.03 -9.13 2.10
CA MET A 195 -43.41 -9.05 1.62
C MET A 195 -44.01 -10.41 1.26
N ALA A 196 -43.22 -11.29 0.64
CA ALA A 196 -43.65 -12.65 0.33
C ALA A 196 -43.90 -13.46 1.61
N TYR A 197 -42.98 -13.36 2.58
CA TYR A 197 -43.12 -14.00 3.89
C TYR A 197 -44.39 -13.55 4.63
N ASP A 198 -44.64 -12.24 4.70
CA ASP A 198 -45.81 -11.69 5.40
C ASP A 198 -47.13 -12.10 4.69
N GLY A 199 -47.12 -12.16 3.36
CA GLY A 199 -48.25 -12.65 2.57
C GLY A 199 -48.53 -14.15 2.80
N ASP A 200 -47.48 -14.97 2.80
CA ASP A 200 -47.58 -16.42 3.06
C ASP A 200 -48.08 -16.70 4.49
N LEU A 201 -47.64 -15.92 5.47
CA LEU A 201 -48.10 -16.04 6.86
C LEU A 201 -49.60 -15.73 6.98
N GLY A 202 -50.08 -14.70 6.27
CA GLY A 202 -51.50 -14.37 6.20
C GLY A 202 -52.35 -15.46 5.52
N THR A 203 -51.90 -15.97 4.37
CA THR A 203 -52.61 -17.06 3.67
C THR A 203 -52.65 -18.35 4.49
N SER A 204 -51.54 -18.70 5.16
CA SER A 204 -51.46 -19.84 6.08
C SER A 204 -52.45 -19.72 7.23
N SER A 205 -52.55 -18.54 7.87
CA SER A 205 -53.53 -18.27 8.93
C SER A 205 -54.97 -18.41 8.43
N ASN A 206 -55.29 -17.84 7.26
CA ASN A 206 -56.61 -17.93 6.66
C ASN A 206 -56.99 -19.37 6.29
N LEU A 207 -56.04 -20.14 5.74
CA LEU A 207 -56.25 -21.54 5.41
C LEU A 207 -56.45 -22.40 6.66
N ALA A 208 -55.67 -22.17 7.72
CA ALA A 208 -55.84 -22.84 9.00
C ALA A 208 -57.21 -22.54 9.62
N ALA A 209 -57.67 -21.28 9.58
CA ALA A 209 -58.98 -20.88 10.07
C ALA A 209 -60.13 -21.48 9.24
N ALA A 210 -60.02 -21.51 7.91
CA ALA A 210 -60.99 -22.16 7.03
C ALA A 210 -61.05 -23.67 7.29
N ARG A 211 -59.90 -24.32 7.45
CA ARG A 211 -59.81 -25.75 7.79
C ARG A 211 -60.41 -26.05 9.16
N SER A 212 -60.15 -25.23 10.19
CA SER A 212 -60.79 -25.37 11.50
C SER A 212 -62.30 -25.23 11.38
N ARG A 213 -62.83 -24.25 10.64
CA ARG A 213 -64.28 -24.13 10.44
C ARG A 213 -64.89 -25.38 9.82
N ILE A 214 -64.29 -25.93 8.76
CA ILE A 214 -64.79 -27.15 8.10
C ILE A 214 -64.74 -28.35 9.07
N LEU A 215 -63.58 -28.59 9.68
CA LEU A 215 -63.39 -29.73 10.58
C LEU A 215 -64.27 -29.63 11.83
N ASP A 216 -64.38 -28.44 12.44
CA ASP A 216 -65.20 -28.23 13.63
C ASP A 216 -66.70 -28.34 13.31
N THR A 217 -67.16 -27.90 12.12
CA THR A 217 -68.56 -28.09 11.70
C THR A 217 -68.89 -29.55 11.41
N ASP A 218 -67.99 -30.26 10.75
CA ASP A 218 -68.16 -31.68 10.45
C ASP A 218 -68.21 -32.48 11.76
N TYR A 219 -67.29 -32.20 12.68
CA TYR A 219 -67.26 -32.80 14.01
C TYR A 219 -68.53 -32.50 14.82
N ALA A 220 -69.01 -31.25 14.82
CA ALA A 220 -70.25 -30.88 15.49
C ALA A 220 -71.47 -31.61 14.88
N SER A 221 -71.52 -31.78 13.56
CA SER A 221 -72.63 -32.46 12.89
C SER A 221 -72.64 -33.98 13.15
N GLU A 222 -71.48 -34.64 13.08
CA GLU A 222 -71.32 -36.07 13.35
C GLU A 222 -71.64 -36.38 14.82
N THR A 223 -71.12 -35.57 15.75
CA THR A 223 -71.43 -35.72 17.18
C THR A 223 -72.91 -35.49 17.48
N ALA A 224 -73.57 -34.53 16.82
CA ALA A 224 -75.02 -34.33 16.94
C ALA A 224 -75.82 -35.50 16.36
N GLN A 225 -75.40 -36.08 15.22
CA GLN A 225 -76.02 -37.26 14.63
C GLN A 225 -75.83 -38.50 15.51
N LEU A 226 -74.63 -38.71 16.05
CA LEU A 226 -74.33 -39.77 17.01
C LEU A 226 -75.18 -39.63 18.28
N THR A 227 -75.30 -38.41 18.81
CA THR A 227 -76.12 -38.11 19.99
C THR A 227 -77.60 -38.35 19.70
N ARG A 228 -78.11 -37.87 18.55
CA ARG A 228 -79.48 -38.13 18.09
C ARG A 228 -79.76 -39.62 17.96
N SER A 229 -78.85 -40.37 17.35
CA SER A 229 -78.95 -41.83 17.17
C SER A 229 -79.05 -42.54 18.52
N ARG A 230 -78.21 -42.15 19.49
CA ARG A 230 -78.25 -42.69 20.86
C ARG A 230 -79.57 -42.36 21.57
N ILE A 231 -80.05 -41.12 21.46
CA ILE A 231 -81.34 -40.70 22.05
C ILE A 231 -82.50 -41.49 21.42
N LEU A 232 -82.52 -41.66 20.09
CA LEU A 232 -83.55 -42.44 19.39
C LEU A 232 -83.51 -43.91 19.79
N GLN A 233 -82.33 -44.52 19.95
CA GLN A 233 -82.22 -45.90 20.42
C GLN A 233 -82.76 -46.04 21.85
N GLN A 234 -82.43 -45.10 22.75
CA GLN A 234 -82.94 -45.10 24.12
C GLN A 234 -84.45 -44.84 24.17
N ALA A 235 -84.97 -43.94 23.33
CA ALA A 235 -86.40 -43.65 23.21
C ALA A 235 -87.18 -44.80 22.57
N ALA A 236 -86.62 -45.47 21.55
CA ALA A 236 -87.25 -46.65 20.96
C ALA A 236 -87.34 -47.79 21.98
N ALA A 237 -86.29 -48.00 22.79
CA ALA A 237 -86.31 -48.98 23.86
C ALA A 237 -87.38 -48.64 24.92
N SER A 238 -87.48 -47.37 25.34
CA SER A 238 -88.51 -46.94 26.31
C SER A 238 -89.92 -46.94 25.72
N MET A 239 -90.10 -46.57 24.45
CA MET A 239 -91.38 -46.64 23.75
C MET A 239 -91.83 -48.08 23.53
N VAL A 240 -90.93 -49.00 23.19
CA VAL A 240 -91.24 -50.44 23.12
C VAL A 240 -91.59 -50.98 24.50
N ALA A 241 -90.86 -50.60 25.55
CA ALA A 241 -91.20 -50.98 26.92
C ALA A 241 -92.59 -50.46 27.33
N GLN A 242 -92.93 -49.22 26.98
CA GLN A 242 -94.22 -48.60 27.27
C GLN A 242 -95.36 -49.17 26.42
N ALA A 243 -95.12 -49.42 25.13
CA ALA A 243 -96.06 -50.09 24.23
C ALA A 243 -96.32 -51.55 24.63
N ASN A 244 -95.36 -52.23 25.26
CA ASN A 244 -95.56 -53.55 25.84
C ASN A 244 -96.27 -53.52 27.20
N ALA A 245 -96.10 -52.46 28.00
CA ALA A 245 -96.77 -52.30 29.28
C ALA A 245 -98.26 -51.92 29.13
N THR A 246 -98.62 -51.13 28.11
CA THR A 246 -100.00 -50.68 27.86
C THR A 246 -101.02 -51.82 27.63
N PRO A 247 -100.75 -52.85 26.81
CA PRO A 247 -101.66 -53.99 26.65
C PRO A 247 -101.70 -54.91 27.88
N GLN A 248 -100.63 -54.98 28.68
CA GLN A 248 -100.67 -55.70 29.97
C GLN A 248 -101.58 -55.01 31.00
N GLN A 249 -101.59 -53.67 31.00
CA GLN A 249 -102.54 -52.90 31.82
C GLN A 249 -103.99 -53.05 31.33
N ALA A 250 -104.22 -53.16 30.02
CA ALA A 250 -105.55 -53.45 29.48
C ALA A 250 -106.05 -54.86 29.87
N LEU A 251 -105.16 -55.84 29.98
CA LEU A 251 -105.51 -57.19 30.46
C LEU A 251 -105.81 -57.25 31.97
N LEU A 252 -105.26 -56.32 32.76
CA LEU A 252 -105.63 -56.17 34.18
C LEU A 252 -107.05 -55.60 34.36
N LEU A 253 -107.60 -54.90 33.36
CA LEU A 253 -108.98 -54.40 33.35
C LEU A 253 -110.02 -55.44 32.88
N LEU A 254 -109.57 -56.62 32.45
CA LEU A 254 -110.41 -57.76 32.04
C LEU A 254 -110.45 -58.88 33.09
N ARG A 255 -110.03 -58.60 34.33
CA ARG A 255 -110.17 -59.46 35.51
C ARG A 255 -111.06 -58.78 36.54
#